data_AF-A0A3B6V8I2-F1
#
_entry.id   AF-A0A3B6V8I2-F1
#
_cell.length_a   1.000
_cell.length_b   1.000
_cell.length_c   1.000
_cell.angle_alpha   90.00
_cell.angle_beta   90.00
_cell.angle_gamma   90.00
#
_symmetry.space_group_name_H-M   'P 1'
#
loop_
_entity.id
_entity.type
_entity.pdbx_description
1 polymer ?
#
loop_
_entity_poly.entity_id
_entity_poly.type
_entity_poly.pdbx_seq_one_letter_code
_entity_poly.pdbx_strand_id
1 'polypeptide(L)'
;MIYNIDIDYDIRKTKNARFMDQKVTPDVLSCISECIIEFLGDDITKCFTIKDIHDLDYSHKIVRDIFNKPDIESAPNEYDKFFSQPIKMLAYSGILLERKEKNKNIYKVNDFDMLDRIASSDRKAYEFLTLYLEKVLKDSDIFYLFEDFFNNQDKNYFNNLKDKFIEFIINNTPINKELEPKRIFTKILNPLSCKYKKLGTDGGHISDKIINFSDLLYNNINFRDINKDKNITRADFKEHNNIEIDINSYFDYMVQKAKKLVKKLHQYSEIHRFFDYEATQAHHIFPVSEFPELAYKIENIIALTPNQHFLYAHPNNKTQKINRSYQCLCLISKLDTIENDYRNNLNNYSLSEFIEVINCGLKLNLNDNASFEEVKLKIVDHYINK
;
A
#
# COMPACT_ATOMS: atom_id res chain seq x y z
N MET A 1 7.85 -15.92 0.90
CA MET A 1 8.74 -15.08 0.09
C MET A 1 9.94 -14.70 0.96
N ILE A 2 11.13 -15.14 0.59
CA ILE A 2 12.37 -14.95 1.36
C ILE A 2 12.94 -13.59 0.96
N TYR A 3 12.77 -12.57 1.81
CA TYR A 3 13.45 -11.28 1.66
C TYR A 3 14.94 -11.51 1.84
N ASN A 4 15.79 -10.86 1.04
CA ASN A 4 17.27 -10.91 1.08
C ASN A 4 17.83 -11.19 2.50
N ILE A 5 17.95 -12.48 2.86
CA ILE A 5 18.34 -12.92 4.22
C ILE A 5 19.78 -12.51 4.49
N ASP A 6 20.56 -12.31 3.42
CA ASP A 6 22.00 -12.09 3.46
C ASP A 6 22.40 -10.64 3.75
N ILE A 7 21.48 -9.68 3.71
CA ILE A 7 21.81 -8.29 4.09
C ILE A 7 21.75 -8.14 5.60
N ASP A 8 22.88 -7.73 6.19
CA ASP A 8 23.00 -7.35 7.58
C ASP A 8 22.62 -5.87 7.75
N TYR A 9 21.44 -5.62 8.33
CA TYR A 9 20.92 -4.27 8.56
C TYR A 9 21.28 -3.69 9.93
N ASP A 10 22.26 -4.25 10.65
CA ASP A 10 22.65 -3.75 11.95
C ASP A 10 23.08 -2.27 11.87
N ILE A 11 22.25 -1.39 12.44
CA ILE A 11 22.46 0.07 12.46
C ILE A 11 23.77 0.41 13.17
N ARG A 12 24.18 -0.41 14.16
CA ARG A 12 25.43 -0.23 14.90
C ARG A 12 26.65 -0.44 13.99
N LYS A 13 26.53 -1.24 12.92
CA LYS A 13 27.58 -1.48 11.93
C LYS A 13 27.50 -0.49 10.76
N THR A 14 26.32 -0.33 10.18
CA THR A 14 26.13 0.56 9.02
C THR A 14 26.34 2.03 9.37
N LYS A 15 26.10 2.42 10.63
CA LYS A 15 26.13 3.80 11.12
C LYS A 15 25.25 4.74 10.28
N ASN A 16 24.24 4.22 9.59
CA ASN A 16 23.44 4.99 8.64
C ASN A 16 21.99 5.08 9.12
N ALA A 17 21.50 6.31 9.30
CA ALA A 17 20.14 6.57 9.77
C ALA A 17 19.08 6.56 8.66
N ARG A 18 19.46 6.38 7.39
CA ARG A 18 18.54 6.43 6.23
C ARG A 18 17.81 5.10 5.98
N PHE A 19 17.82 4.19 6.94
CA PHE A 19 17.01 2.97 6.92
C PHE A 19 15.52 3.26 7.02
N MET A 20 15.13 4.42 7.57
CA MET A 20 13.76 4.91 7.61
C MET A 20 13.74 6.44 7.76
N ASP A 21 12.68 7.09 7.29
CA ASP A 21 12.58 8.55 7.28
C ASP A 21 11.13 9.03 7.35
N GLN A 22 10.92 10.32 7.65
CA GLN A 22 9.60 10.90 7.94
C GLN A 22 8.56 10.71 6.80
N LYS A 23 8.97 10.82 5.54
CA LYS A 23 8.08 10.73 4.37
C LYS A 23 7.92 9.29 3.87
N VAL A 24 8.63 8.32 4.45
CA VAL A 24 8.50 6.91 4.07
C VAL A 24 7.23 6.35 4.71
N THR A 25 6.17 6.33 3.90
CA THR A 25 4.84 5.80 4.23
C THR A 25 4.42 4.85 3.11
N PRO A 26 3.48 3.92 3.32
CA PRO A 26 3.18 2.89 2.33
C PRO A 26 2.77 3.45 0.96
N ASP A 27 1.88 4.46 0.94
CA ASP A 27 1.41 5.16 -0.25
C ASP A 27 2.53 5.93 -0.96
N VAL A 28 3.33 6.69 -0.22
CA VAL A 28 4.46 7.43 -0.81
C VAL A 28 5.52 6.47 -1.36
N LEU A 29 5.83 5.40 -0.65
CA LEU A 29 6.80 4.41 -1.10
C LEU A 29 6.31 3.70 -2.37
N SER A 30 5.03 3.31 -2.42
CA SER A 30 4.43 2.70 -3.61
C SER A 30 4.49 3.66 -4.80
N CYS A 31 4.11 4.92 -4.58
CA CYS A 31 4.13 5.98 -5.58
C CYS A 31 5.55 6.21 -6.15
N ILE A 32 6.55 6.37 -5.29
CA ILE A 32 7.94 6.62 -5.73
C ILE A 32 8.50 5.41 -6.47
N SER A 33 8.16 4.19 -6.05
CA SER A 33 8.57 2.97 -6.76
C SER A 33 7.96 2.92 -8.17
N GLU A 34 6.69 3.32 -8.33
CA GLU A 34 6.04 3.45 -9.63
C GLU A 34 6.71 4.50 -10.52
N CYS A 35 7.10 5.65 -9.96
CA CYS A 35 7.83 6.70 -10.68
C CYS A 35 9.20 6.21 -11.18
N ILE A 36 9.90 5.38 -10.39
CA ILE A 36 11.17 4.77 -10.80
C ILE A 36 10.94 3.81 -11.96
N ILE A 37 9.93 2.94 -11.88
CA ILE A 37 9.62 1.98 -12.95
C ILE A 37 9.27 2.71 -14.26
N GLU A 38 8.46 3.76 -14.18
CA GLU A 38 8.11 4.57 -15.35
C GLU A 38 9.36 5.22 -15.97
N PHE A 39 10.29 5.72 -15.15
CA PHE A 39 11.55 6.31 -15.64
C PHE A 39 12.44 5.31 -16.38
N LEU A 40 12.46 4.05 -15.92
CA LEU A 40 13.25 2.97 -16.52
C LEU A 40 12.69 2.58 -17.90
N GLY A 41 11.36 2.55 -18.03
CA GLY A 41 10.70 2.05 -19.24
C GLY A 41 11.15 0.63 -19.56
N ASP A 42 11.55 0.38 -20.80
CA ASP A 42 12.03 -0.94 -21.23
C ASP A 42 13.47 -1.27 -20.76
N ASP A 43 14.25 -0.26 -20.34
CA ASP A 43 15.62 -0.46 -19.85
C ASP A 43 15.67 -0.46 -18.32
N ILE A 44 15.41 -1.62 -17.73
CA ILE A 44 15.47 -1.84 -16.27
C ILE A 44 16.89 -1.70 -15.70
N THR A 45 17.93 -1.62 -16.53
CA THR A 45 19.33 -1.49 -16.09
C THR A 45 19.82 -0.05 -16.03
N LYS A 46 19.02 0.89 -16.53
CA LYS A 46 19.30 2.33 -16.60
C LYS A 46 19.60 2.89 -15.20
N CYS A 47 20.64 3.71 -15.13
CA CYS A 47 20.97 4.46 -13.91
C CYS A 47 20.19 5.77 -13.86
N PHE A 48 19.91 6.26 -12.65
CA PHE A 48 19.18 7.50 -12.44
C PHE A 48 19.68 8.27 -11.21
N THR A 49 19.35 9.54 -11.15
CA THR A 49 19.47 10.39 -9.96
C THR A 49 18.07 10.70 -9.42
N ILE A 50 17.99 11.17 -8.17
CA ILE A 50 16.71 11.64 -7.60
C ILE A 50 16.08 12.72 -8.48
N LYS A 51 16.91 13.60 -9.08
CA LYS A 51 16.45 14.65 -9.98
C LYS A 51 15.79 14.10 -11.24
N ASP A 52 16.32 13.01 -11.79
CA ASP A 52 15.74 12.40 -13.00
C ASP A 52 14.35 11.82 -12.75
N ILE A 53 14.10 11.28 -11.55
CA ILE A 53 12.76 10.82 -11.13
C ILE A 53 11.84 12.00 -10.84
N HIS A 54 12.37 13.03 -10.18
CA HIS A 54 11.62 14.23 -9.86
C HIS A 54 11.13 14.96 -11.13
N ASP A 55 12.02 15.18 -12.09
CA ASP A 55 11.78 15.97 -13.31
C ASP A 55 10.96 15.20 -14.38
N LEU A 56 10.55 13.96 -14.10
CA LEU A 56 9.70 13.17 -14.99
C LEU A 56 8.27 13.73 -14.98
N ASP A 57 7.72 14.04 -16.15
CA ASP A 57 6.34 14.56 -16.30
C ASP A 57 5.30 13.70 -15.58
N TYR A 58 5.47 12.38 -15.65
CA TYR A 58 4.62 11.42 -14.96
C TYR A 58 4.68 11.60 -13.43
N SER A 59 5.87 11.77 -12.86
CA SER A 59 6.05 12.02 -11.44
C SER A 59 5.41 13.34 -11.02
N HIS A 60 5.59 14.40 -11.80
CA HIS A 60 4.95 15.69 -11.52
C HIS A 60 3.43 15.59 -11.49
N LYS A 61 2.84 14.90 -12.46
CA LYS A 61 1.40 14.66 -12.51
C LYS A 61 0.93 13.92 -11.27
N ILE A 62 1.56 12.80 -10.94
CA ILE A 62 1.16 11.99 -9.78
C ILE A 62 1.31 12.76 -8.47
N VAL A 63 2.44 13.43 -8.22
CA VAL A 63 2.65 14.14 -6.94
C VAL A 63 1.70 15.34 -6.81
N ARG A 64 1.43 16.06 -7.90
CA ARG A 64 0.45 17.15 -7.91
C ARG A 64 -0.96 16.64 -7.68
N ASP A 65 -1.40 15.64 -8.44
CA ASP A 65 -2.80 15.20 -8.48
C ASP A 65 -3.18 14.36 -7.24
N ILE A 66 -2.23 13.64 -6.63
CA ILE A 66 -2.50 12.64 -5.57
C ILE A 66 -2.09 13.15 -4.19
N PHE A 67 -1.04 13.95 -4.11
CA PHE A 67 -0.52 14.45 -2.83
C PHE A 67 -0.78 15.95 -2.64
N ASN A 68 -1.50 16.60 -3.57
CA ASN A 68 -1.90 18.00 -3.57
C ASN A 68 -0.80 18.97 -3.14
N LYS A 69 0.44 18.62 -3.48
CA LYS A 69 1.55 19.50 -3.20
C LYS A 69 1.53 20.64 -4.21
N PRO A 70 1.58 21.90 -3.77
CA PRO A 70 1.57 23.06 -4.66
C PRO A 70 2.75 22.99 -5.64
N ASP A 71 2.65 23.72 -6.75
CA ASP A 71 3.76 23.83 -7.70
C ASP A 71 5.05 24.24 -6.98
N ILE A 72 6.15 23.68 -7.47
CA ILE A 72 7.51 23.58 -6.89
C ILE A 72 8.01 24.90 -6.28
N GLU A 73 7.59 26.03 -6.83
CA GLU A 73 8.02 27.38 -6.44
C GLU A 73 7.71 27.73 -4.98
N SER A 74 6.76 27.04 -4.33
CA SER A 74 6.29 27.39 -2.98
C SER A 74 6.98 26.62 -1.84
N ALA A 75 7.55 25.43 -2.06
CA ALA A 75 8.13 24.60 -0.98
C ALA A 75 9.21 23.57 -1.45
N PRO A 76 10.34 24.02 -2.02
CA PRO A 76 11.36 23.15 -2.63
C PRO A 76 11.92 22.10 -1.64
N ASN A 77 12.21 22.50 -0.39
CA ASN A 77 12.79 21.61 0.63
C ASN A 77 11.87 20.44 1.05
N GLU A 78 10.55 20.58 0.90
CA GLU A 78 9.60 19.53 1.24
C GLU A 78 9.35 18.57 0.08
N TYR A 79 9.44 19.07 -1.15
CA TYR A 79 9.45 18.26 -2.37
C TYR A 79 10.71 17.39 -2.45
N ASP A 80 11.88 17.97 -2.17
CA ASP A 80 13.15 17.22 -2.15
C ASP A 80 13.09 16.02 -1.21
N LYS A 81 12.52 16.19 -0.02
CA LYS A 81 12.36 15.10 0.96
C LYS A 81 11.40 14.01 0.51
N PHE A 82 10.38 14.36 -0.27
CA PHE A 82 9.36 13.42 -0.75
C PHE A 82 9.94 12.36 -1.69
N PHE A 83 10.84 12.75 -2.59
CA PHE A 83 11.53 11.82 -3.48
C PHE A 83 12.76 11.21 -2.80
N SER A 84 13.59 12.03 -2.14
CA SER A 84 14.88 11.57 -1.62
C SER A 84 14.74 10.54 -0.50
N GLN A 85 13.80 10.69 0.42
CA GLN A 85 13.69 9.80 1.57
C GLN A 85 13.29 8.36 1.18
N PRO A 86 12.23 8.13 0.37
CA PRO A 86 11.90 6.78 -0.10
C PRO A 86 13.00 6.16 -0.96
N ILE A 87 13.63 6.92 -1.86
CA ILE A 87 14.74 6.41 -2.70
C ILE A 87 15.93 5.98 -1.82
N LYS A 88 16.25 6.76 -0.79
CA LYS A 88 17.32 6.43 0.17
C LYS A 88 17.00 5.18 0.98
N MET A 89 15.76 5.01 1.41
CA MET A 89 15.34 3.79 2.11
C MET A 89 15.39 2.57 1.17
N LEU A 90 14.93 2.70 -0.07
CA LEU A 90 15.05 1.64 -1.08
C LEU A 90 16.51 1.24 -1.34
N ALA A 91 17.43 2.22 -1.36
CA ALA A 91 18.87 1.95 -1.44
C ALA A 91 19.41 1.25 -0.18
N TYR A 92 19.00 1.69 1.01
CA TYR A 92 19.38 1.03 2.27
C TYR A 92 18.92 -0.43 2.28
N SER A 93 17.71 -0.71 1.82
CA SER A 93 17.13 -2.06 1.74
C SER A 93 17.74 -2.97 0.68
N GLY A 94 18.70 -2.47 -0.11
CA GLY A 94 19.34 -3.23 -1.19
C GLY A 94 18.47 -3.45 -2.43
N ILE A 95 17.28 -2.85 -2.51
CA ILE A 95 16.44 -2.83 -3.73
C ILE A 95 17.08 -1.95 -4.80
N LEU A 96 17.70 -0.85 -4.37
CA LEU A 96 18.54 -0.01 -5.22
C LEU A 96 20.00 -0.14 -4.80
N LEU A 97 20.91 -0.12 -5.78
CA LEU A 97 22.32 0.17 -5.54
C LEU A 97 22.51 1.69 -5.54
N GLU A 98 23.24 2.21 -4.57
CA GLU A 98 23.68 3.60 -4.54
C GLU A 98 25.19 3.69 -4.74
N ARG A 99 25.63 4.58 -5.63
CA ARG A 99 27.04 5.00 -5.72
C ARG A 99 27.15 6.52 -5.80
N LYS A 100 28.26 7.06 -5.31
CA LYS A 100 28.54 8.48 -5.39
C LYS A 100 29.46 8.78 -6.56
N GLU A 101 29.02 9.65 -7.46
CA GLU A 101 29.84 10.19 -8.55
C GLU A 101 29.92 11.72 -8.40
N LYS A 102 31.12 12.21 -8.06
CA LYS A 102 31.36 13.62 -7.71
C LYS A 102 30.40 14.07 -6.58
N ASN A 103 29.54 15.04 -6.87
CA ASN A 103 28.57 15.61 -5.94
C ASN A 103 27.16 15.03 -6.10
N LYS A 104 26.98 13.95 -6.88
CA LYS A 104 25.68 13.33 -7.14
C LYS A 104 25.65 11.89 -6.68
N ASN A 105 24.51 11.48 -6.14
CA ASN A 105 24.22 10.07 -5.88
C ASN A 105 23.53 9.51 -7.13
N ILE A 106 24.06 8.39 -7.61
CA ILE A 106 23.52 7.65 -8.75
C ILE A 106 22.97 6.33 -8.23
N TYR A 107 21.77 6.00 -8.67
CA TYR A 107 21.04 4.82 -8.30
C TYR A 107 20.88 3.89 -9.49
N LYS A 108 20.80 2.60 -9.21
CA LYS A 108 20.46 1.54 -10.17
C LYS A 108 19.56 0.53 -9.47
N VAL A 109 18.58 -0.02 -10.17
CA VAL A 109 17.76 -1.11 -9.61
C VAL A 109 18.60 -2.37 -9.47
N ASN A 110 18.56 -2.96 -8.27
CA ASN A 110 19.19 -4.23 -7.94
C ASN A 110 18.16 -5.37 -7.95
N ASP A 111 16.98 -5.11 -7.39
CA ASP A 111 15.88 -6.08 -7.26
C ASP A 111 14.61 -5.47 -7.88
N PHE A 112 14.43 -5.71 -9.17
CA PHE A 112 13.29 -5.17 -9.91
C PHE A 112 11.97 -5.81 -9.47
N ASP A 113 11.97 -7.11 -9.18
CA ASP A 113 10.77 -7.83 -8.77
C ASP A 113 10.21 -7.28 -7.45
N MET A 114 11.09 -6.99 -6.48
CA MET A 114 10.68 -6.35 -5.23
C MET A 114 10.21 -4.91 -5.45
N LEU A 115 10.90 -4.14 -6.29
CA LEU A 115 10.51 -2.77 -6.62
C LEU A 115 9.11 -2.74 -7.27
N ASP A 116 8.85 -3.62 -8.24
CA ASP A 116 7.56 -3.77 -8.91
C ASP A 116 6.47 -4.23 -7.94
N ARG A 117 6.80 -5.16 -7.04
CA ARG A 117 5.87 -5.60 -5.99
C ARG A 117 5.48 -4.44 -5.07
N ILE A 118 6.42 -3.61 -4.64
CA ILE A 118 6.15 -2.40 -3.82
C ILE A 118 5.32 -1.38 -4.62
N ALA A 119 5.66 -1.17 -5.88
CA ALA A 119 4.94 -0.25 -6.77
C ALA A 119 3.52 -0.71 -7.06
N SER A 120 3.20 -2.00 -6.91
CA SER A 120 1.89 -2.55 -7.30
C SER A 120 0.72 -2.07 -6.44
N SER A 121 0.93 -1.82 -5.14
CA SER A 121 -0.08 -1.25 -4.23
C SER A 121 0.53 -0.80 -2.91
N ASP A 122 -0.15 0.13 -2.24
CA ASP A 122 0.20 0.61 -0.90
C ASP A 122 0.24 -0.54 0.12
N ARG A 123 -0.60 -1.56 -0.05
CA ARG A 123 -0.62 -2.73 0.82
C ARG A 123 0.65 -3.57 0.67
N LYS A 124 1.13 -3.75 -0.56
CA LYS A 124 2.42 -4.46 -0.81
C LYS A 124 3.62 -3.65 -0.32
N ALA A 125 3.58 -2.33 -0.46
CA ALA A 125 4.57 -1.45 0.16
C ALA A 125 4.58 -1.57 1.69
N TYR A 126 3.41 -1.67 2.32
CA TYR A 126 3.27 -1.92 3.76
C TYR A 126 3.77 -3.32 4.18
N GLU A 127 3.41 -4.38 3.45
CA GLU A 127 3.93 -5.74 3.69
C GLU A 127 5.46 -5.72 3.67
N PHE A 128 6.06 -5.09 2.65
CA PHE A 128 7.50 -4.90 2.58
C PHE A 128 8.04 -4.15 3.80
N LEU A 129 7.50 -2.95 4.11
CA LEU A 129 7.98 -2.11 5.20
C LEU A 129 7.96 -2.85 6.54
N THR A 130 6.89 -3.57 6.87
CA THR A 130 6.80 -4.26 8.16
C THR A 130 7.81 -5.39 8.30
N LEU A 131 8.08 -6.13 7.23
CA LEU A 131 9.06 -7.22 7.24
C LEU A 131 10.49 -6.68 7.24
N TYR A 132 10.76 -5.66 6.44
CA TYR A 132 12.04 -4.95 6.40
C TYR A 132 12.38 -4.31 7.75
N LEU A 133 11.46 -3.53 8.34
CA LEU A 133 11.69 -2.86 9.62
C LEU A 133 11.92 -3.86 10.75
N GLU A 134 11.14 -4.94 10.81
CA GLU A 134 11.35 -5.98 11.80
C GLU A 134 12.75 -6.62 11.66
N LYS A 135 13.20 -6.89 10.44
CA LYS A 135 14.56 -7.38 10.20
C LYS A 135 15.62 -6.36 10.63
N VAL A 136 15.49 -5.08 10.27
CA VAL A 136 16.41 -4.01 10.68
C VAL A 136 16.55 -3.96 12.21
N LEU A 137 15.43 -4.00 12.93
CA LEU A 137 15.42 -3.95 14.39
C LEU A 137 16.01 -5.21 15.03
N LYS A 138 15.81 -6.39 14.42
CA LYS A 138 16.38 -7.67 14.87
C LYS A 138 17.89 -7.73 14.65
N ASP A 139 18.35 -7.38 13.45
CA ASP A 139 19.78 -7.32 13.12
C ASP A 139 20.52 -6.29 14.00
N SER A 140 19.82 -5.21 14.36
CA SER A 140 20.32 -4.17 15.26
C SER A 140 20.20 -4.51 16.76
N ASP A 141 19.63 -5.66 17.11
CA ASP A 141 19.43 -6.13 18.49
C ASP A 141 18.66 -5.13 19.36
N ILE A 142 17.57 -4.56 18.82
CA ILE A 142 16.67 -3.65 19.54
C ILE A 142 15.20 -4.01 19.41
N PHE A 143 14.86 -5.07 18.66
CA PHE A 143 13.47 -5.49 18.48
C PHE A 143 12.79 -5.88 19.79
N TYR A 144 13.53 -6.40 20.77
CA TYR A 144 13.00 -6.76 22.09
C TYR A 144 12.30 -5.59 22.79
N LEU A 145 12.74 -4.34 22.56
CA LEU A 145 12.08 -3.15 23.11
C LEU A 145 10.65 -2.97 22.56
N PHE A 146 10.47 -3.32 21.28
CA PHE A 146 9.17 -3.28 20.63
C PHE A 146 8.29 -4.44 21.12
N GLU A 147 8.86 -5.63 21.29
CA GLU A 147 8.15 -6.78 21.87
C GLU A 147 7.66 -6.50 23.29
N ASP A 148 8.49 -5.89 24.14
CA ASP A 148 8.12 -5.47 25.49
C ASP A 148 6.88 -4.56 25.48
N PHE A 149 6.86 -3.58 24.59
CA PHE A 149 5.70 -2.71 24.40
C PHE A 149 4.49 -3.46 23.84
N PHE A 150 4.65 -4.30 22.81
CA PHE A 150 3.53 -5.06 22.23
C PHE A 150 2.90 -6.04 23.22
N ASN A 151 3.67 -6.55 24.17
CA ASN A 151 3.20 -7.38 25.27
C ASN A 151 2.52 -6.54 26.38
N ASN A 152 2.98 -5.30 26.60
CA ASN A 152 2.50 -4.42 27.67
C ASN A 152 2.11 -3.04 27.13
N GLN A 153 0.82 -2.89 26.82
CA GLN A 153 0.28 -1.76 26.06
C GLN A 153 -0.12 -0.57 26.95
N ASP A 154 0.82 -0.08 27.76
CA ASP A 154 0.60 1.07 28.63
C ASP A 154 1.61 2.22 28.40
N LYS A 155 1.33 3.36 29.03
CA LYS A 155 2.10 4.60 28.88
C LYS A 155 3.56 4.48 29.32
N ASN A 156 3.86 3.67 30.33
CA ASN A 156 5.21 3.50 30.85
C ASN A 156 6.07 2.71 29.85
N TYR A 157 5.54 1.59 29.33
CA TYR A 157 6.24 0.81 28.31
C TYR A 157 6.42 1.58 27.00
N PHE A 158 5.42 2.37 26.60
CA PHE A 158 5.52 3.26 25.45
C PHE A 158 6.67 4.28 25.60
N ASN A 159 6.73 4.99 26.74
CA ASN A 159 7.78 5.97 26.99
C ASN A 159 9.16 5.32 27.04
N ASN A 160 9.29 4.17 27.72
CA ASN A 160 10.53 3.41 27.78
C ASN A 160 11.02 2.97 26.39
N LEU A 161 10.13 2.46 25.54
CA LEU A 161 10.47 2.12 24.15
C LEU A 161 10.94 3.38 23.40
N LYS A 162 10.18 4.47 23.47
CA LYS A 162 10.48 5.72 22.77
C LYS A 162 11.85 6.29 23.18
N ASP A 163 12.11 6.37 24.47
CA ASP A 163 13.34 6.96 25.00
C ASP A 163 14.57 6.11 24.63
N LYS A 164 14.49 4.79 24.83
CA LYS A 164 15.56 3.87 24.45
C LYS A 164 15.82 3.83 22.95
N PHE A 165 14.77 3.94 22.13
CA PHE A 165 14.93 4.05 20.67
C PHE A 165 15.67 5.33 20.28
N ILE A 166 15.28 6.48 20.85
CA ILE A 166 15.93 7.77 20.57
C ILE A 166 17.42 7.71 20.97
N GLU A 167 17.71 7.21 22.18
CA GLU A 167 19.08 7.01 22.65
C GLU A 167 19.88 6.10 21.71
N PHE A 168 19.30 4.98 21.30
CA PHE A 168 19.93 4.04 20.38
C PHE A 168 20.33 4.70 19.06
N ILE A 169 19.43 5.48 18.45
CA ILE A 169 19.71 6.16 17.17
C ILE A 169 20.81 7.21 17.32
N ILE A 170 20.79 8.01 18.39
CA ILE A 170 21.81 9.03 18.65
C ILE A 170 23.19 8.39 18.86
N ASN A 171 23.24 7.29 19.61
CA ASN A 171 24.50 6.61 19.91
C ASN A 171 25.10 5.86 18.71
N ASN A 172 24.29 5.49 17.71
CA ASN A 172 24.71 4.61 16.62
C ASN A 172 24.69 5.25 15.23
N THR A 173 24.27 6.50 15.09
CA THR A 173 24.21 7.19 13.79
C THR A 173 24.74 8.62 13.88
N PRO A 174 25.03 9.30 12.76
CA PRO A 174 25.40 10.71 12.73
C PRO A 174 24.31 11.70 13.19
N ILE A 175 23.12 11.23 13.57
CA ILE A 175 22.04 12.08 14.05
C ILE A 175 22.32 12.51 15.49
N ASN A 176 22.45 13.83 15.69
CA ASN A 176 22.81 14.39 17.00
C ASN A 176 21.65 15.11 17.71
N LYS A 177 20.45 15.16 17.11
CA LYS A 177 19.29 15.88 17.64
C LYS A 177 18.08 14.95 17.74
N GLU A 178 17.38 15.00 18.87
CA GLU A 178 16.23 14.13 19.16
C GLU A 178 15.01 14.32 18.24
N LEU A 179 14.92 15.42 17.50
CA LEU A 179 13.76 15.69 16.64
C LEU A 179 13.63 14.69 15.48
N GLU A 180 14.75 14.30 14.86
CA GLU A 180 14.74 13.37 13.72
C GLU A 180 14.42 11.93 14.17
N PRO A 181 15.02 11.37 15.24
CA PRO A 181 14.63 10.08 15.80
C PRO A 181 13.16 10.03 16.22
N LYS A 182 12.61 11.09 16.82
CA LYS A 182 11.18 11.16 17.18
C LYS A 182 10.26 11.03 15.96
N ARG A 183 10.63 11.62 14.82
CA ARG A 183 9.85 11.54 13.57
C ARG A 183 9.97 10.16 12.92
N ILE A 184 11.15 9.57 12.95
CA ILE A 184 11.41 8.21 12.45
C ILE A 184 10.66 7.18 13.31
N PHE A 185 10.65 7.36 14.63
CA PHE A 185 10.02 6.43 15.58
C PHE A 185 8.56 6.14 15.23
N THR A 186 7.75 7.16 14.97
CA THR A 186 6.35 6.99 14.54
C THR A 186 6.24 6.14 13.28
N LYS A 187 7.13 6.36 12.31
CA LYS A 187 7.12 5.64 11.03
C LYS A 187 7.63 4.20 11.15
N ILE A 188 8.21 3.82 12.28
CA ILE A 188 8.59 2.43 12.58
C ILE A 188 7.52 1.76 13.45
N LEU A 189 7.15 2.41 14.55
CA LEU A 189 6.24 1.85 15.54
C LEU A 189 4.86 1.59 14.93
N ASN A 190 4.29 2.54 14.20
CA ASN A 190 2.91 2.41 13.72
C ASN A 190 2.73 1.29 12.70
N PRO A 191 3.60 1.11 11.67
CA PRO A 191 3.50 -0.04 10.78
C PRO A 191 3.59 -1.39 11.51
N LEU A 192 4.51 -1.53 12.48
CA LEU A 192 4.62 -2.75 13.27
C LEU A 192 3.39 -2.95 14.18
N SER A 193 2.89 -1.88 14.81
CA SER A 193 1.68 -1.94 15.63
C SER A 193 0.46 -2.36 14.82
N CYS A 194 0.33 -1.86 13.58
CA CYS A 194 -0.70 -2.30 12.64
C CYS A 194 -0.58 -3.80 12.32
N LYS A 195 0.63 -4.31 12.08
CA LYS A 195 0.88 -5.73 11.80
C LYS A 195 0.44 -6.62 12.97
N TYR A 196 0.75 -6.20 14.20
CA TYR A 196 0.46 -6.96 15.42
C TYR A 196 -0.92 -6.66 16.04
N LYS A 197 -1.74 -5.80 15.40
CA LYS A 197 -3.04 -5.33 15.92
C LYS A 197 -2.91 -4.72 17.33
N LYS A 198 -1.95 -3.82 17.50
CA LYS A 198 -1.58 -3.15 18.76
C LYS A 198 -1.80 -1.63 18.71
N LEU A 199 -1.81 -1.00 19.88
CA LEU A 199 -1.64 0.44 20.04
C LEU A 199 -0.26 0.84 19.51
N GLY A 200 -0.14 2.07 19.05
CA GLY A 200 1.09 2.67 18.54
C GLY A 200 1.28 4.06 19.11
N THR A 201 1.60 5.02 18.25
CA THR A 201 1.73 6.43 18.64
C THR A 201 0.87 7.37 17.82
N ASP A 202 0.26 8.34 18.50
CA ASP A 202 -0.40 9.50 17.92
C ASP A 202 0.08 10.78 18.63
N GLY A 203 0.42 11.83 17.89
CA GLY A 203 0.97 13.07 18.45
C GLY A 203 2.26 12.90 19.29
N GLY A 204 2.94 11.76 19.19
CA GLY A 204 4.10 11.43 20.04
C GLY A 204 3.74 10.85 21.42
N HIS A 205 2.45 10.56 21.65
CA HIS A 205 1.92 9.83 22.81
C HIS A 205 1.44 8.44 22.37
N ILE A 206 1.16 7.55 23.32
CA ILE A 206 0.51 6.27 23.01
C ILE A 206 -0.86 6.53 22.38
N SER A 207 -1.26 5.74 21.38
CA SER A 207 -2.57 5.90 20.74
C SER A 207 -3.69 5.33 21.62
N ASP A 208 -4.86 5.96 21.56
CA ASP A 208 -6.05 5.47 22.29
C ASP A 208 -6.73 4.27 21.61
N LYS A 209 -6.46 4.10 20.30
CA LYS A 209 -6.98 3.01 19.47
C LYS A 209 -5.85 2.19 18.86
N ILE A 210 -6.17 0.95 18.48
CA ILE A 210 -5.27 0.11 17.66
C ILE A 210 -5.00 0.83 16.35
N ILE A 211 -3.75 0.79 15.90
CA ILE A 211 -3.35 1.36 14.61
C ILE A 211 -3.89 0.48 13.48
N ASN A 212 -4.59 1.09 12.54
CA ASN A 212 -5.07 0.44 11.33
C ASN A 212 -4.24 0.90 10.12
N PHE A 213 -4.36 0.18 9.01
CA PHE A 213 -3.62 0.48 7.78
C PHE A 213 -3.87 1.91 7.29
N SER A 214 -5.10 2.40 7.38
CA SER A 214 -5.45 3.77 7.00
C SER A 214 -4.73 4.84 7.82
N ASP A 215 -4.37 4.55 9.07
CA ASP A 215 -3.65 5.49 9.96
C ASP A 215 -2.15 5.63 9.57
N LEU A 216 -1.66 4.80 8.63
CA LEU A 216 -0.26 4.80 8.17
C LEU A 216 -0.01 5.66 6.94
N LEU A 217 -1.05 5.91 6.16
CA LEU A 217 -0.96 6.58 4.88
C LEU A 217 -0.57 8.04 5.09
N TYR A 218 0.24 8.59 4.19
CA TYR A 218 0.57 10.02 4.21
C TYR A 218 -0.69 10.86 4.08
N ASN A 219 -1.56 10.43 3.17
CA ASN A 219 -2.89 10.96 2.99
C ASN A 219 -3.86 10.18 3.90
N ASN A 220 -4.02 10.62 5.16
CA ASN A 220 -5.04 10.10 6.08
C ASN A 220 -6.44 10.48 5.59
N ILE A 221 -6.91 9.83 4.53
CA ILE A 221 -8.27 9.97 4.03
C ILE A 221 -9.16 9.06 4.87
N ASN A 222 -10.04 9.63 5.69
CA ASN A 222 -11.14 8.90 6.29
C ASN A 222 -12.16 8.55 5.20
N PHE A 223 -11.94 7.46 4.46
CA PHE A 223 -12.86 7.00 3.40
C PHE A 223 -14.29 6.77 3.91
N ARG A 224 -14.49 6.54 5.22
CA ARG A 224 -15.81 6.46 5.87
C ARG A 224 -16.64 7.75 5.73
N ASP A 225 -15.99 8.91 5.61
CA ASP A 225 -16.69 10.20 5.48
C ASP A 225 -17.12 10.50 4.02
N ILE A 226 -16.69 9.71 3.04
CA ILE A 226 -17.19 9.79 1.64
C ILE A 226 -18.65 9.34 1.55
N ASN A 227 -19.10 8.52 2.51
CA ASN A 227 -20.49 8.03 2.60
C ASN A 227 -21.43 8.96 3.39
N LYS A 228 -20.96 10.12 3.87
CA LYS A 228 -21.86 11.12 4.47
C LYS A 228 -22.48 11.98 3.37
N ASP A 229 -23.79 12.17 3.49
CA ASP A 229 -24.66 12.93 2.61
C ASP A 229 -23.97 14.14 1.95
N LYS A 230 -24.26 14.36 0.66
CA LYS A 230 -23.87 15.55 -0.13
C LYS A 230 -24.36 16.89 0.45
N ASN A 231 -24.95 16.89 1.65
CA ASN A 231 -25.49 18.03 2.37
C ASN A 231 -24.68 18.45 3.61
N ILE A 232 -23.57 17.76 3.96
CA ILE A 232 -22.66 18.31 4.97
C ILE A 232 -21.77 19.35 4.27
N THR A 233 -22.11 20.61 4.50
CA THR A 233 -21.38 21.77 4.00
C THR A 233 -19.89 21.66 4.30
N ARG A 234 -19.08 22.00 3.29
CA ARG A 234 -17.61 22.17 3.29
C ARG A 234 -17.01 23.02 4.44
N ALA A 235 -17.83 23.46 5.39
CA ALA A 235 -17.45 24.35 6.48
C ALA A 235 -16.91 23.61 7.72
N ASP A 236 -17.38 22.39 8.02
CA ASP A 236 -17.03 21.71 9.28
C ASP A 236 -15.79 20.80 9.18
N PHE A 237 -15.21 20.65 7.99
CA PHE A 237 -13.95 19.92 7.75
C PHE A 237 -12.68 20.77 7.98
N LYS A 238 -12.84 22.03 8.39
CA LYS A 238 -11.79 23.07 8.32
C LYS A 238 -10.79 23.11 9.48
N GLU A 239 -10.96 22.34 10.55
CA GLU A 239 -10.18 22.62 11.76
C GLU A 239 -8.87 21.85 11.96
N HIS A 240 -8.57 20.79 11.20
CA HIS A 240 -7.29 20.08 11.37
C HIS A 240 -6.69 19.61 10.03
N ASN A 241 -5.63 20.32 9.60
CA ASN A 241 -4.74 20.12 8.43
C ASN A 241 -5.09 20.96 7.18
N ASN A 242 -4.28 22.01 6.94
CA ASN A 242 -4.32 22.94 5.80
C ASN A 242 -3.85 22.34 4.46
N ILE A 243 -4.24 21.11 4.11
CA ILE A 243 -4.04 20.57 2.76
C ILE A 243 -5.32 19.82 2.37
N GLU A 244 -6.21 20.50 1.64
CA GLU A 244 -7.31 19.84 0.94
C GLU A 244 -6.68 18.92 -0.10
N ILE A 245 -6.56 17.62 0.18
CA ILE A 245 -6.33 16.61 -0.86
C ILE A 245 -7.63 16.50 -1.67
N ASP A 246 -7.55 16.49 -3.00
CA ASP A 246 -8.70 16.12 -3.82
C ASP A 246 -8.88 14.62 -3.67
N ILE A 247 -9.66 14.25 -2.67
CA ILE A 247 -9.97 12.87 -2.29
C ILE A 247 -10.41 12.05 -3.52
N ASN A 248 -11.06 12.69 -4.50
CA ASN A 248 -11.48 12.03 -5.73
C ASN A 248 -10.29 11.65 -6.61
N SER A 249 -9.31 12.53 -6.78
CA SER A 249 -8.10 12.27 -7.59
C SER A 249 -7.23 11.16 -7.00
N TYR A 250 -7.05 11.13 -5.66
CA TYR A 250 -6.36 10.02 -4.99
C TYR A 250 -7.11 8.69 -5.18
N PHE A 251 -8.43 8.72 -4.97
CA PHE A 251 -9.28 7.53 -5.11
C PHE A 251 -9.24 6.97 -6.54
N ASP A 252 -9.40 7.83 -7.54
CA ASP A 252 -9.35 7.45 -8.95
C ASP A 252 -7.99 6.84 -9.30
N TYR A 253 -6.89 7.44 -8.81
CA TYR A 253 -5.55 6.86 -8.97
C TYR A 253 -5.46 5.44 -8.41
N MET A 254 -5.92 5.22 -7.17
CA MET A 254 -5.90 3.90 -6.55
C MET A 254 -6.74 2.87 -7.33
N VAL A 255 -7.90 3.27 -7.87
CA VAL A 255 -8.72 2.42 -8.72
C VAL A 255 -8.00 2.06 -10.03
N GLN A 256 -7.36 3.03 -10.69
CA GLN A 256 -6.61 2.76 -11.92
C GLN A 256 -5.40 1.85 -11.66
N LYS A 257 -4.70 2.07 -10.55
CA LYS A 257 -3.59 1.24 -10.11
C LYS A 257 -4.02 -0.21 -9.88
N ALA A 258 -5.12 -0.42 -9.18
CA ALA A 258 -5.70 -1.75 -8.96
C ALA A 258 -6.11 -2.43 -10.27
N LYS A 259 -6.73 -1.70 -11.21
CA LYS A 259 -7.07 -2.23 -12.54
C LYS A 259 -5.83 -2.61 -13.36
N LYS A 260 -4.80 -1.76 -13.36
CA LYS A 260 -3.53 -2.02 -14.04
C LYS A 260 -2.88 -3.30 -13.49
N LEU A 261 -2.89 -3.49 -12.18
CA LEU A 261 -2.37 -4.70 -11.54
C LEU A 261 -3.15 -5.95 -11.97
N VAL A 262 -4.48 -5.94 -11.94
CA VAL A 262 -5.28 -7.11 -12.38
C VAL A 262 -5.02 -7.45 -13.84
N LYS A 263 -4.92 -6.45 -14.73
CA LYS A 263 -4.57 -6.69 -16.14
C LYS A 263 -3.16 -7.25 -16.32
N LYS A 264 -2.20 -6.83 -15.49
CA LYS A 264 -0.83 -7.37 -15.51
C LYS A 264 -0.80 -8.83 -15.07
N LEU A 265 -1.56 -9.17 -14.03
CA LEU A 265 -1.63 -10.53 -13.49
C LEU A 265 -2.38 -11.49 -14.42
N HIS A 266 -3.39 -11.01 -15.14
CA HIS A 266 -4.30 -11.84 -15.93
C HIS A 266 -4.40 -11.34 -17.37
N GLN A 267 -3.63 -11.95 -18.27
CA GLN A 267 -3.74 -11.73 -19.71
C GLN A 267 -5.01 -12.36 -20.31
N TYR A 268 -5.55 -13.38 -19.65
CA TYR A 268 -6.74 -14.12 -20.08
C TYR A 268 -7.87 -13.98 -19.06
N SER A 269 -9.10 -14.25 -19.50
CA SER A 269 -10.30 -14.19 -18.67
C SER A 269 -10.17 -15.06 -17.43
N GLU A 270 -10.45 -14.50 -16.26
CA GLU A 270 -10.46 -15.25 -15.00
C GLU A 270 -11.62 -16.27 -14.93
N ILE A 271 -12.64 -16.14 -15.79
CA ILE A 271 -13.79 -17.07 -15.86
C ILE A 271 -13.40 -18.40 -16.50
N HIS A 272 -12.70 -18.34 -17.65
CA HIS A 272 -12.38 -19.53 -18.44
C HIS A 272 -10.91 -19.96 -18.31
N ARG A 273 -10.00 -18.99 -18.10
CA ARG A 273 -8.55 -19.19 -17.95
C ARG A 273 -7.88 -19.93 -19.12
N PHE A 274 -8.49 -19.89 -20.31
CA PHE A 274 -7.88 -20.43 -21.52
C PHE A 274 -7.26 -19.32 -22.36
N PHE A 275 -6.19 -19.65 -23.08
CA PHE A 275 -5.42 -18.74 -23.94
C PHE A 275 -6.29 -18.06 -25.02
N ASP A 276 -7.36 -18.71 -25.48
CA ASP A 276 -8.26 -18.17 -26.50
C ASP A 276 -9.15 -17.01 -26.01
N TYR A 277 -9.13 -16.70 -24.71
CA TYR A 277 -10.00 -15.70 -24.10
C TYR A 277 -9.20 -14.55 -23.50
N GLU A 278 -8.53 -13.76 -24.35
CA GLU A 278 -7.81 -12.56 -23.92
C GLU A 278 -8.70 -11.58 -23.14
N ALA A 279 -8.24 -11.16 -21.97
CA ALA A 279 -8.93 -10.23 -21.11
C ALA A 279 -8.45 -8.80 -21.35
N THR A 280 -9.33 -7.96 -21.88
CA THR A 280 -9.06 -6.53 -22.07
C THR A 280 -9.80 -5.64 -21.06
N GLN A 281 -10.79 -6.22 -20.35
CA GLN A 281 -11.66 -5.51 -19.42
C GLN A 281 -11.30 -5.87 -17.98
N ALA A 282 -11.01 -4.85 -17.16
CA ALA A 282 -10.91 -4.98 -15.71
C ALA A 282 -12.25 -4.55 -15.10
N HIS A 283 -13.10 -5.53 -14.80
CA HIS A 283 -14.47 -5.32 -14.39
C HIS A 283 -14.59 -5.34 -12.85
N HIS A 284 -15.26 -4.34 -12.29
CA HIS A 284 -15.64 -4.35 -10.88
C HIS A 284 -16.82 -5.29 -10.65
N ILE A 285 -16.65 -6.32 -9.82
CA ILE A 285 -17.71 -7.31 -9.52
C ILE A 285 -18.84 -6.64 -8.73
N PHE A 286 -18.49 -5.82 -7.74
CA PHE A 286 -19.38 -4.86 -7.08
C PHE A 286 -19.12 -3.45 -7.63
N PRO A 287 -20.14 -2.76 -8.14
CA PRO A 287 -19.96 -1.54 -8.92
C PRO A 287 -19.55 -0.37 -8.03
N VAL A 288 -18.65 0.48 -8.54
CA VAL A 288 -18.12 1.65 -7.83
C VAL A 288 -19.22 2.62 -7.37
N SER A 289 -20.30 2.74 -8.14
CA SER A 289 -21.43 3.63 -7.80
C SER A 289 -22.19 3.21 -6.55
N GLU A 290 -22.14 1.92 -6.19
CA GLU A 290 -22.85 1.37 -5.02
C GLU A 290 -21.88 1.01 -3.88
N PHE A 291 -20.65 0.62 -4.21
CA PHE A 291 -19.64 0.16 -3.27
C PHE A 291 -18.28 0.86 -3.53
N PRO A 292 -18.20 2.19 -3.39
CA PRO A 292 -16.97 2.94 -3.62
C PRO A 292 -15.81 2.44 -2.73
N GLU A 293 -16.09 1.98 -1.51
CA GLU A 293 -15.08 1.44 -0.58
C GLU A 293 -14.38 0.18 -1.10
N LEU A 294 -14.97 -0.53 -2.07
CA LEU A 294 -14.40 -1.73 -2.68
C LEU A 294 -13.67 -1.45 -4.00
N ALA A 295 -13.69 -0.21 -4.49
CA ALA A 295 -13.29 0.09 -5.86
C ALA A 295 -11.77 -0.12 -6.12
N TYR A 296 -10.94 0.10 -5.10
CA TYR A 296 -9.48 -0.05 -5.18
C TYR A 296 -9.00 -1.44 -4.74
N LYS A 297 -9.90 -2.32 -4.27
CA LYS A 297 -9.55 -3.69 -3.88
C LYS A 297 -9.43 -4.55 -5.13
N ILE A 298 -8.26 -5.13 -5.37
CA ILE A 298 -8.05 -6.03 -6.53
C ILE A 298 -8.90 -7.30 -6.44
N GLU A 299 -9.29 -7.68 -5.22
CA GLU A 299 -10.23 -8.74 -4.89
C GLU A 299 -11.64 -8.47 -5.43
N ASN A 300 -12.00 -7.21 -5.68
CA ASN A 300 -13.28 -6.81 -6.29
C ASN A 300 -13.16 -6.59 -7.83
N ILE A 301 -11.99 -6.80 -8.43
CA ILE A 301 -11.76 -6.57 -9.86
C ILE A 301 -11.45 -7.89 -10.55
N ILE A 302 -12.19 -8.21 -11.60
CA ILE A 302 -12.03 -9.43 -12.40
C ILE A 302 -11.68 -9.12 -13.85
N ALA A 303 -10.73 -9.86 -14.42
CA ALA A 303 -10.31 -9.77 -15.80
C ALA A 303 -11.27 -10.54 -16.71
N LEU A 304 -11.91 -9.84 -17.65
CA LEU A 304 -12.93 -10.37 -18.57
C LEU A 304 -12.61 -10.06 -20.03
N THR A 305 -13.16 -10.88 -20.93
CA THR A 305 -13.25 -10.54 -22.35
C THR A 305 -14.29 -9.42 -22.59
N PRO A 306 -14.25 -8.71 -23.72
CA PRO A 306 -15.28 -7.72 -24.06
C PRO A 306 -16.71 -8.29 -24.02
N ASN A 307 -16.93 -9.49 -24.57
CA ASN A 307 -18.26 -10.12 -24.58
C ASN A 307 -18.74 -10.45 -23.17
N GLN A 308 -17.85 -10.97 -22.33
CA GLN A 308 -18.15 -11.24 -20.93
C GLN A 308 -18.55 -9.98 -20.16
N HIS A 309 -17.86 -8.88 -20.40
CA HIS A 309 -18.17 -7.60 -19.76
C HIS A 309 -19.50 -7.00 -20.26
N PHE A 310 -19.64 -6.82 -21.58
CA PHE A 310 -20.74 -6.04 -22.16
C PHE A 310 -22.03 -6.83 -22.41
N LEU A 311 -21.96 -8.15 -22.57
CA LEU A 311 -23.14 -8.98 -22.83
C LEU A 311 -23.59 -9.75 -21.59
N TYR A 312 -22.65 -10.26 -20.79
CA TYR A 312 -22.98 -11.11 -19.65
C TYR A 312 -23.07 -10.34 -18.33
N ALA A 313 -22.02 -9.59 -17.95
CA ALA A 313 -22.03 -8.80 -16.73
C ALA A 313 -23.01 -7.63 -16.79
N HIS A 314 -23.10 -6.98 -17.96
CA HIS A 314 -23.99 -5.84 -18.22
C HIS A 314 -25.00 -6.10 -19.35
N PRO A 315 -26.07 -6.90 -19.12
CA PRO A 315 -26.97 -7.35 -20.19
C PRO A 315 -27.47 -6.23 -21.08
N ASN A 316 -27.40 -6.43 -22.40
CA ASN A 316 -27.74 -5.45 -23.43
C ASN A 316 -26.91 -4.16 -23.37
N ASN A 317 -25.62 -4.26 -23.02
CA ASN A 317 -24.69 -3.14 -22.88
C ASN A 317 -25.14 -2.08 -21.85
N LYS A 318 -26.03 -2.45 -20.91
CA LYS A 318 -26.52 -1.54 -19.86
C LYS A 318 -25.54 -1.58 -18.69
N THR A 319 -24.48 -0.79 -18.77
CA THR A 319 -23.40 -0.72 -17.75
C THR A 319 -23.88 -0.31 -16.36
N GLN A 320 -25.08 0.28 -16.25
CA GLN A 320 -25.74 0.59 -14.98
C GLN A 320 -26.44 -0.61 -14.32
N LYS A 321 -26.55 -1.75 -15.02
CA LYS A 321 -27.20 -2.96 -14.50
C LYS A 321 -26.18 -4.09 -14.41
N ILE A 322 -26.29 -4.87 -13.34
CA ILE A 322 -25.50 -6.08 -13.14
C ILE A 322 -26.39 -7.30 -13.28
N ASN A 323 -25.95 -8.28 -14.06
CA ASN A 323 -26.55 -9.61 -14.08
C ASN A 323 -26.19 -10.37 -12.79
N ARG A 324 -27.15 -10.62 -11.92
CA ARG A 324 -26.91 -11.28 -10.63
C ARG A 324 -26.30 -12.68 -10.79
N SER A 325 -26.78 -13.49 -11.73
CA SER A 325 -26.24 -14.84 -11.96
C SER A 325 -24.79 -14.77 -12.44
N TYR A 326 -24.48 -13.80 -13.29
CA TYR A 326 -23.11 -13.60 -13.77
C TYR A 326 -22.20 -13.00 -12.69
N GLN A 327 -22.72 -12.13 -11.83
CA GLN A 327 -21.99 -11.62 -10.66
C GLN A 327 -21.57 -12.75 -9.72
N CYS A 328 -22.48 -13.69 -9.44
CA CYS A 328 -22.17 -14.91 -8.67
C CYS A 328 -21.02 -15.71 -9.32
N LEU A 329 -21.09 -15.93 -10.64
CA LEU A 329 -20.02 -16.59 -11.38
C LEU A 329 -18.70 -15.84 -11.25
N CYS A 330 -18.69 -14.51 -11.42
CA CYS A 330 -17.50 -13.69 -11.22
C CYS A 330 -16.90 -13.84 -9.82
N LEU A 331 -17.72 -13.84 -8.76
CA LEU A 331 -17.24 -14.02 -7.39
C LEU A 331 -16.61 -15.40 -7.18
N ILE A 332 -17.24 -16.46 -7.70
CA ILE A 332 -16.70 -17.83 -7.62
C ILE A 332 -15.39 -17.94 -8.40
N SER A 333 -15.36 -17.45 -9.63
CA SER A 333 -14.15 -17.45 -10.46
C SER A 333 -13.02 -16.64 -9.81
N LYS A 334 -13.35 -15.50 -9.17
CA LYS A 334 -12.35 -14.70 -8.46
C LYS A 334 -11.80 -15.43 -7.25
N LEU A 335 -12.65 -16.07 -6.45
CA LEU A 335 -12.23 -16.89 -5.31
C LEU A 335 -11.30 -18.03 -5.74
N ASP A 336 -11.66 -18.73 -6.83
CA ASP A 336 -10.81 -19.78 -7.40
C ASP A 336 -9.45 -19.21 -7.87
N THR A 337 -9.39 -17.96 -8.36
CA THR A 337 -8.13 -17.30 -8.74
C THR A 337 -7.27 -17.03 -7.50
N ILE A 338 -7.89 -16.51 -6.43
CA ILE A 338 -7.21 -16.21 -5.17
C ILE A 338 -6.71 -17.52 -4.51
N GLU A 339 -7.49 -18.59 -4.59
CA GLU A 339 -7.07 -19.91 -4.10
C GLU A 339 -5.86 -20.44 -4.87
N ASN A 340 -5.85 -20.31 -6.20
CA ASN A 340 -4.69 -20.70 -7.01
C ASN A 340 -3.46 -19.84 -6.68
N ASP A 341 -3.62 -18.52 -6.51
CA ASP A 341 -2.56 -17.62 -6.10
C ASP A 341 -1.94 -18.03 -4.75
N TYR A 342 -2.79 -18.38 -3.79
CA TYR A 342 -2.42 -18.89 -2.48
C TYR A 342 -1.66 -20.22 -2.56
N ARG A 343 -2.22 -21.22 -3.27
CA ARG A 343 -1.61 -22.56 -3.42
C ARG A 343 -0.23 -22.51 -4.10
N ASN A 344 -0.03 -21.56 -5.01
CA ASN A 344 1.25 -21.35 -5.70
C ASN A 344 2.20 -20.40 -4.96
N ASN A 345 1.85 -19.93 -3.75
CA ASN A 345 2.67 -19.01 -2.94
C ASN A 345 3.06 -17.71 -3.65
N LEU A 346 2.22 -17.25 -4.59
CA LEU A 346 2.48 -16.04 -5.38
C LEU A 346 2.23 -14.76 -4.55
N ASN A 347 1.30 -14.81 -3.60
CA ASN A 347 0.99 -13.73 -2.67
C ASN A 347 0.61 -12.40 -3.37
N ASN A 348 -0.13 -12.48 -4.47
CA ASN A 348 -0.70 -11.31 -5.14
C ASN A 348 -2.02 -10.89 -4.47
N TYR A 349 -2.86 -11.86 -4.13
CA TYR A 349 -4.18 -11.65 -3.52
C TYR A 349 -4.21 -12.00 -2.02
N SER A 350 -5.25 -11.54 -1.32
CA SER A 350 -5.55 -11.93 0.06
C SER A 350 -6.96 -12.48 0.21
N LEU A 351 -7.08 -13.67 0.81
CA LEU A 351 -8.40 -14.24 1.17
C LEU A 351 -9.14 -13.35 2.16
N SER A 352 -8.45 -12.76 3.14
CA SER A 352 -9.09 -11.89 4.14
C SER A 352 -9.68 -10.64 3.48
N GLU A 353 -8.98 -10.05 2.50
CA GLU A 353 -9.46 -8.89 1.76
C GLU A 353 -10.66 -9.25 0.88
N PHE A 354 -10.68 -10.46 0.32
CA PHE A 354 -11.83 -10.97 -0.41
C PHE A 354 -13.02 -11.24 0.50
N ILE A 355 -12.80 -11.76 1.71
CA ILE A 355 -13.84 -11.90 2.73
C ILE A 355 -14.46 -10.53 3.06
N GLU A 356 -13.65 -9.48 3.20
CA GLU A 356 -14.17 -8.11 3.37
C GLU A 356 -15.01 -7.65 2.17
N VAL A 357 -14.57 -7.93 0.94
CA VAL A 357 -15.34 -7.66 -0.29
C VAL A 357 -16.70 -8.37 -0.26
N ILE A 358 -16.73 -9.65 0.13
CA ILE A 358 -17.95 -10.44 0.24
C ILE A 358 -18.88 -9.90 1.34
N ASN A 359 -18.34 -9.62 2.52
CA ASN A 359 -19.11 -9.11 3.66
C ASN A 359 -19.75 -7.77 3.33
N CYS A 360 -19.00 -6.85 2.71
CA CYS A 360 -19.51 -5.56 2.27
C CYS A 360 -20.54 -5.71 1.12
N GLY A 361 -20.17 -6.37 0.02
CA GLY A 361 -20.97 -6.45 -1.19
C GLY A 361 -22.26 -7.27 -1.04
N LEU A 362 -22.21 -8.37 -0.28
CA LEU A 362 -23.35 -9.26 -0.05
C LEU A 362 -24.05 -9.03 1.29
N LYS A 363 -23.57 -8.09 2.11
CA LYS A 363 -24.06 -7.83 3.49
C LYS A 363 -24.06 -9.11 4.34
N LEU A 364 -22.94 -9.83 4.29
CA LEU A 364 -22.68 -11.05 5.07
C LEU A 364 -21.73 -10.74 6.24
N ASN A 365 -21.65 -11.68 7.19
CA ASN A 365 -20.76 -11.61 8.35
C ASN A 365 -19.91 -12.90 8.42
N LEU A 366 -19.14 -13.16 7.37
CA LEU A 366 -18.16 -14.24 7.34
C LEU A 366 -17.02 -13.92 8.31
N ASN A 367 -16.51 -14.97 8.96
CA ASN A 367 -15.32 -14.88 9.80
C ASN A 367 -14.08 -14.67 8.92
N ASP A 368 -13.15 -13.81 9.35
CA ASP A 368 -11.89 -13.54 8.65
C ASP A 368 -11.03 -14.81 8.43
N ASN A 369 -11.25 -15.85 9.25
CA ASN A 369 -10.56 -17.14 9.14
C ASN A 369 -11.33 -18.19 8.33
N ALA A 370 -12.40 -17.80 7.61
CA ALA A 370 -13.17 -18.73 6.81
C ALA A 370 -12.32 -19.36 5.70
N SER A 371 -12.53 -20.66 5.44
CA SER A 371 -11.85 -21.37 4.37
C SER A 371 -12.39 -20.97 2.98
N PHE A 372 -11.62 -21.25 1.93
CA PHE A 372 -12.08 -21.05 0.55
C PHE A 372 -13.42 -21.74 0.27
N GLU A 373 -13.60 -22.97 0.77
CA GLU A 373 -14.83 -23.74 0.61
C GLU A 373 -16.01 -23.08 1.34
N GLU A 374 -15.81 -22.62 2.58
CA GLU A 374 -16.84 -21.92 3.35
C GLU A 374 -17.29 -20.63 2.67
N VAL A 375 -16.33 -19.83 2.16
CA VAL A 375 -16.63 -18.60 1.41
C VAL A 375 -17.42 -18.92 0.15
N LYS A 376 -17.02 -19.96 -0.61
CA LYS A 376 -17.70 -20.39 -1.84
C LYS A 376 -19.14 -20.80 -1.60
N LEU A 377 -19.38 -21.63 -0.57
CA LEU A 377 -20.72 -22.06 -0.19
C LEU A 377 -21.60 -20.88 0.17
N LYS A 378 -21.08 -19.92 0.94
CA LYS A 378 -21.83 -18.73 1.36
C LYS A 378 -22.18 -17.79 0.22
N ILE A 379 -21.30 -17.67 -0.78
CA ILE A 379 -21.61 -16.95 -2.02
C ILE A 379 -22.77 -17.65 -2.74
N VAL A 380 -22.65 -18.95 -3.00
CA VAL A 380 -23.67 -19.72 -3.72
C VAL A 380 -25.03 -19.66 -3.00
N ASP A 381 -25.05 -19.89 -1.68
CA ASP A 381 -26.25 -19.84 -0.85
C ASP A 381 -26.94 -18.47 -0.93
N HIS A 382 -26.19 -17.37 -0.99
CA HIS A 382 -26.75 -16.02 -1.09
C HIS A 382 -27.54 -15.81 -2.38
N TYR A 383 -27.06 -16.36 -3.50
CA TYR A 383 -27.67 -16.18 -4.83
C TYR A 383 -28.71 -17.24 -5.18
N ILE A 384 -28.77 -18.36 -4.47
CA ILE A 384 -29.83 -19.36 -4.62
C ILE A 384 -31.07 -18.98 -3.80
N ASN A 385 -30.89 -18.44 -2.59
CA ASN A 385 -31.97 -18.19 -1.64
C ASN A 385 -32.57 -16.77 -1.70
N LYS A 386 -32.17 -15.95 -2.66
CA LYS A 386 -32.70 -14.60 -2.94
C LYS A 386 -32.94 -14.44 -4.43
#